data_AF-T0R8J4-F1
#
_entry.id   AF-T0R8J4-F1
#
_cell.length_a   1.000
_cell.length_b   1.000
_cell.length_c   1.000
_cell.angle_alpha   90.00
_cell.angle_beta   90.00
_cell.angle_gamma   90.00
#
_symmetry.space_group_name_H-M   'P 1'
#
loop_
_entity.id
_entity.type
_entity.pdbx_description
1 polymer ?
#
loop_
_entity_poly.entity_id
_entity_poly.type
_entity_poly.pdbx_seq_one_letter_code
_entity_poly.pdbx_strand_id
1 'polypeptide(L)'
;MGAKQENKTTETAEKWLSILQLTRIGDILQTAQAVRLLKINHPEIKVQLVARKQFAEPIQFIIDQVFDECITLDLKTAINLRDGVKGSLKNISSQIALINKRPIAASINLSFSKSSTYLHSLIRSEYKLGPFFNEKHEQVIQDKWSQYLFSSVMRGNLNPFNLVDLFAAIIGVKKINTHLNTKEYSKELKNKALIHPFASLDKKRWAESKWTEVIYNLLKSNADLTVYIAGSNGDTPSYEKMTASPILSKFKDRITPLLGKKLTEVYDLVDENFLFIGHDSMLSHLFSFKNVKSLTISLGTVRVQETAPYSLNNYVLAPKTNCYPCFPDTKCSYFQCHADVPFHTAIAMSKQLLTANVIDIEKLRKDVTEFNLNSVDIYRTTTNNLGQLLLKNLLDENKSAKEVFRDFYNVIWSYSFSEVEPTINLPKLSKNATEALSMMPGAAENLYELAEFGKKYSRFILEEISNNSPNIQSIKNYSLKIDEIDRLLDVLITSYPLLSPIVDYAKVAKSNLSGTNIVEMTESAFYVYQEISTSSSIIYDFLNKLNIKKDKTTKLTSSRTDA
;
A
#
# COMPACT_ATOMS: atom_id res chain seq x y z
N MET A 1 -5.73 45.03 48.47
CA MET A 1 -4.98 45.03 47.20
C MET A 1 -4.95 43.60 46.68
N GLY A 2 -5.94 43.20 45.88
CA GLY A 2 -5.96 41.91 45.22
C GLY A 2 -5.29 42.04 43.86
N ALA A 3 -4.09 41.46 43.71
CA ALA A 3 -3.45 41.35 42.41
C ALA A 3 -4.09 40.18 41.66
N LYS A 4 -4.90 40.51 40.64
CA LYS A 4 -5.34 39.58 39.62
C LYS A 4 -4.10 39.06 38.89
N GLN A 5 -3.82 37.76 39.02
CA GLN A 5 -2.95 37.06 38.08
C GLN A 5 -3.68 37.02 36.74
N GLU A 6 -3.17 37.78 35.78
CA GLU A 6 -3.55 37.68 34.38
C GLU A 6 -3.18 36.29 33.87
N ASN A 7 -4.20 35.46 33.64
CA ASN A 7 -4.10 34.29 32.77
C ASN A 7 -3.74 34.79 31.37
N LYS A 8 -2.44 34.82 31.04
CA LYS A 8 -1.98 34.79 29.66
C LYS A 8 -2.37 33.43 29.09
N THR A 9 -3.54 33.37 28.47
CA THR A 9 -3.83 32.42 27.41
C THR A 9 -2.72 32.55 26.36
N THR A 10 -1.74 31.64 26.40
CA THR A 10 -0.85 31.39 25.27
C THR A 10 -1.74 31.01 24.10
N GLU A 11 -1.92 31.93 23.15
CA GLU A 11 -2.39 31.60 21.81
C GLU A 11 -1.52 30.43 21.32
N THR A 12 -2.12 29.24 21.22
CA THR A 12 -1.45 28.09 20.62
C THR A 12 -1.20 28.46 19.17
N ALA A 13 0.06 28.77 18.82
CA ALA A 13 0.47 29.05 17.46
C ALA A 13 -0.06 27.95 16.53
N GLU A 14 -0.66 28.35 15.40
CA GLU A 14 -1.21 27.41 14.42
C GLU A 14 -0.12 26.41 13.99
N LYS A 15 -0.38 25.12 14.21
CA LYS A 15 0.55 24.04 13.81
C LYS A 15 0.28 23.62 12.38
N TRP A 16 1.19 23.98 11.48
CA TRP A 16 1.14 23.60 10.07
C TRP A 16 1.95 22.33 9.80
N LEU A 17 1.32 21.38 9.12
CA LEU A 17 1.92 20.18 8.55
C LEU A 17 1.99 20.34 7.03
N SER A 18 3.14 20.08 6.41
CA SER A 18 3.28 20.08 4.95
C SER A 18 3.46 18.67 4.42
N ILE A 19 2.57 18.21 3.53
CA ILE A 19 2.63 16.87 2.94
C ILE A 19 3.02 16.97 1.47
N LEU A 20 4.07 16.24 1.07
CA LEU A 20 4.51 16.09 -0.31
C LEU A 20 3.92 14.85 -0.95
N GLN A 21 3.06 15.05 -1.95
CA GLN A 21 2.56 13.97 -2.81
C GLN A 21 2.64 14.36 -4.30
N LEU A 22 3.78 14.04 -4.92
CA LEU A 22 4.11 14.36 -6.32
C LEU A 22 3.78 13.22 -7.30
N THR A 23 3.23 12.12 -6.80
CA THR A 23 2.82 10.95 -7.60
C THR A 23 1.44 11.17 -8.22
N ARG A 24 0.74 10.10 -8.64
CA ARG A 24 -0.45 10.20 -9.51
C ARG A 24 -1.70 10.52 -8.68
N ILE A 25 -2.82 10.78 -9.37
CA ILE A 25 -4.10 11.15 -8.73
C ILE A 25 -4.56 10.13 -7.69
N GLY A 26 -4.40 8.82 -7.96
CA GLY A 26 -4.76 7.78 -7.00
C GLY A 26 -4.02 7.89 -5.66
N ASP A 27 -2.74 8.25 -5.69
CA ASP A 27 -1.91 8.45 -4.50
C ASP A 27 -2.30 9.73 -3.73
N ILE A 28 -2.67 10.79 -4.45
CA ILE A 28 -3.21 12.03 -3.85
C ILE A 28 -4.56 11.74 -3.16
N LEU A 29 -5.45 10.97 -3.78
CA LEU A 29 -6.73 10.57 -3.19
C LEU A 29 -6.53 9.71 -1.93
N GLN A 30 -5.58 8.77 -1.96
CA GLN A 30 -5.22 7.98 -0.78
C GLN A 30 -4.59 8.84 0.34
N THR A 31 -3.73 9.79 -0.03
CA THR A 31 -3.18 10.79 0.91
C THR A 31 -4.30 11.63 1.53
N ALA A 32 -5.29 12.04 0.74
CA ALA A 32 -6.45 12.78 1.23
C ALA A 32 -7.29 11.96 2.23
N GLN A 33 -7.46 10.65 2.03
CA GLN A 33 -8.13 9.79 3.02
C GLN A 33 -7.34 9.72 4.34
N ALA A 34 -6.00 9.62 4.28
CA ALA A 34 -5.16 9.65 5.47
C ALA A 34 -5.25 11.00 6.21
N VAL A 35 -5.32 12.11 5.47
CA VAL A 35 -5.49 13.45 6.05
C VAL A 35 -6.90 13.66 6.61
N ARG A 36 -7.95 13.06 6.03
CA ARG A 36 -9.27 13.03 6.67
C ARG A 36 -9.23 12.34 8.03
N LEU A 37 -8.50 11.24 8.15
CA LEU A 37 -8.29 10.58 9.45
C LEU A 37 -7.53 11.51 10.42
N LEU A 38 -6.48 12.19 9.96
CA LEU A 38 -5.79 13.19 10.77
C LEU A 38 -6.77 14.27 11.28
N LYS A 39 -7.54 14.89 10.38
CA LYS A 39 -8.48 15.97 10.71
C LYS A 39 -9.59 15.56 11.67
N ILE A 40 -10.05 14.32 11.59
CA ILE A 40 -11.07 13.79 12.51
C ILE A 40 -10.50 13.61 13.93
N ASN A 41 -9.22 13.22 14.04
CA ASN A 41 -8.58 12.98 15.34
C ASN A 41 -7.85 14.21 15.89
N HIS A 42 -7.47 15.15 15.02
CA HIS A 42 -6.69 16.36 15.29
C HIS A 42 -7.15 17.53 14.39
N PRO A 43 -8.37 18.06 14.59
CA PRO A 43 -8.93 19.14 13.77
C PRO A 43 -8.14 20.45 13.84
N GLU A 44 -7.37 20.65 14.91
CA GLU A 44 -6.52 21.82 15.15
C GLU A 44 -5.30 21.91 14.23
N ILE A 45 -4.84 20.77 13.69
CA ILE A 45 -3.65 20.74 12.83
C ILE A 45 -4.01 21.22 11.44
N LYS A 46 -3.33 22.27 10.97
CA LYS A 46 -3.46 22.78 9.60
C LYS A 46 -2.58 21.98 8.65
N VAL A 47 -3.09 21.65 7.47
CA VAL A 47 -2.41 20.77 6.51
C VAL A 47 -2.31 21.45 5.16
N GLN A 48 -1.08 21.63 4.70
CA GLN A 48 -0.75 22.06 3.36
C GLN A 48 -0.36 20.84 2.51
N LEU A 49 -0.96 20.71 1.32
CA LEU A 49 -0.54 19.74 0.31
C LEU A 49 0.38 20.39 -0.71
N VAL A 50 1.54 19.78 -0.97
CA VAL A 50 2.39 20.10 -2.12
C VAL A 50 2.27 18.98 -3.13
N ALA A 51 1.70 19.29 -4.30
CA ALA A 51 1.41 18.30 -5.33
C ALA A 51 1.71 18.85 -6.74
N ARG A 52 1.83 17.96 -7.72
CA ARG A 52 1.99 18.39 -9.13
C ARG A 52 0.67 18.94 -9.66
N LYS A 53 0.72 20.11 -10.30
CA LYS A 53 -0.44 20.81 -10.88
C LYS A 53 -1.33 19.89 -11.71
N GLN A 54 -0.74 19.17 -12.66
CA GLN A 54 -1.46 18.24 -13.56
C GLN A 54 -2.23 17.11 -12.87
N PHE A 55 -1.93 16.79 -11.60
CA PHE A 55 -2.60 15.75 -10.82
C PHE A 55 -3.49 16.34 -9.72
N ALA A 56 -3.16 17.51 -9.19
CA ALA A 56 -3.98 18.19 -8.19
C ALA A 56 -5.23 18.84 -8.80
N GLU A 57 -5.07 19.61 -9.88
CA GLU A 57 -6.18 20.40 -10.48
C GLU A 57 -7.41 19.56 -10.84
N PRO A 58 -7.29 18.36 -11.44
CA PRO A 58 -8.47 17.55 -11.79
C PRO A 58 -9.31 17.11 -10.57
N ILE A 59 -8.72 17.08 -9.37
CA ILE A 59 -9.38 16.68 -8.13
C ILE A 59 -9.38 17.80 -7.07
N GLN A 60 -9.25 19.06 -7.51
CA GLN A 60 -9.22 20.20 -6.60
C GLN A 60 -10.45 20.24 -5.66
N PHE A 61 -11.61 19.85 -6.17
CA PHE A 61 -12.86 19.73 -5.40
C PHE A 61 -12.79 18.76 -4.22
N ILE A 62 -11.91 17.74 -4.26
CA ILE A 62 -11.64 16.87 -3.09
C ILE A 62 -10.56 17.51 -2.21
N ILE A 63 -9.53 18.08 -2.82
CA ILE A 63 -8.42 18.71 -2.10
C ILE A 63 -8.93 19.84 -1.19
N ASP A 64 -9.78 20.73 -1.72
CA ASP A 64 -10.34 21.87 -0.99
C ASP A 64 -11.24 21.47 0.19
N GLN A 65 -11.75 20.24 0.21
CA GLN A 65 -12.54 19.70 1.32
C GLN A 65 -11.69 19.12 2.45
N VAL A 66 -10.41 18.81 2.18
CA VAL A 66 -9.56 18.01 3.08
C VAL A 66 -8.36 18.78 3.59
N PHE A 67 -7.73 19.58 2.73
CA PHE A 67 -6.52 20.33 3.03
C PHE A 67 -6.87 21.81 3.24
N ASP A 68 -6.15 22.48 4.14
CA ASP A 68 -6.34 23.92 4.36
C ASP A 68 -5.66 24.76 3.27
N GLU A 69 -4.63 24.20 2.61
CA GLU A 69 -3.93 24.86 1.51
C GLU A 69 -3.36 23.81 0.54
N CYS A 70 -3.38 24.11 -0.76
CA CYS A 70 -2.70 23.30 -1.77
C CYS A 70 -1.75 24.15 -2.60
N ILE A 71 -0.47 23.81 -2.58
CA ILE A 71 0.56 24.40 -3.42
C ILE A 71 0.81 23.45 -4.59
N THR A 72 0.47 23.93 -5.79
CA THR A 72 0.68 23.17 -7.00
C THR A 72 2.02 23.51 -7.65
N LEU A 73 2.77 22.47 -8.01
CA LEU A 73 4.04 22.59 -8.71
C LEU A 73 3.83 22.34 -10.20
N ASP A 74 4.19 23.33 -11.01
CA ASP A 74 4.28 23.18 -12.45
C ASP A 74 5.74 23.00 -12.87
N LEU A 75 6.20 21.75 -12.80
CA LEU A 75 7.57 21.39 -13.12
C LEU A 75 7.90 21.59 -14.62
N LYS A 76 6.88 21.52 -15.50
CA LYS A 76 7.09 21.68 -16.94
C LYS A 76 7.41 23.13 -17.29
N THR A 77 6.74 24.08 -16.66
CA THR A 77 7.02 25.51 -16.86
C THR A 77 8.19 25.97 -16.01
N ALA A 78 8.44 25.36 -14.84
CA ALA A 78 9.59 25.69 -14.00
C ALA A 78 10.94 25.36 -14.64
N ILE A 79 11.02 24.27 -15.42
CA ILE A 79 12.25 23.84 -16.09
C ILE A 79 12.06 24.06 -17.60
N ASN A 80 12.39 25.25 -18.07
CA ASN A 80 12.19 25.65 -19.46
C ASN A 80 13.53 26.05 -20.10
N LEU A 81 13.82 25.44 -21.25
CA LEU A 81 15.03 25.72 -22.04
C LEU A 81 15.11 27.18 -22.50
N ARG A 82 13.95 27.85 -22.71
CA ARG A 82 13.89 29.26 -23.12
C ARG A 82 14.41 30.22 -22.05
N ASP A 83 14.24 29.88 -20.78
CA ASP A 83 14.64 30.74 -19.66
C ASP A 83 16.09 30.48 -19.23
N GLY A 84 16.75 29.49 -19.86
CA GLY A 84 18.07 29.00 -19.48
C GLY A 84 18.13 28.44 -18.05
N VAL A 85 19.35 28.11 -17.61
CA VAL A 85 19.58 27.54 -16.27
C VAL A 85 19.22 28.55 -15.16
N LYS A 86 19.62 29.81 -15.32
CA LYS A 86 19.36 30.87 -14.32
C LYS A 86 17.87 31.13 -14.13
N GLY A 87 17.09 31.20 -15.22
CA GLY A 87 15.65 31.40 -15.14
C GLY A 87 14.94 30.19 -14.52
N SER A 88 15.32 28.98 -14.91
CA SER A 88 14.77 27.75 -14.30
C SER A 88 15.05 27.68 -12.79
N LEU A 89 16.27 28.03 -12.35
CA LEU A 89 16.61 28.11 -10.93
C LEU A 89 15.77 29.16 -10.18
N LYS A 90 15.52 30.32 -10.80
CA LYS A 90 14.66 31.36 -10.23
C LYS A 90 13.22 30.87 -10.07
N ASN A 91 12.69 30.15 -11.06
CA ASN A 91 11.34 29.58 -11.03
C ASN A 91 11.19 28.48 -9.97
N ILE A 92 12.19 27.61 -9.82
CA ILE A 92 12.20 26.60 -8.75
C ILE A 92 12.29 27.28 -7.39
N SER A 93 13.17 28.28 -7.25
CA SER A 93 13.34 29.03 -5.99
C SER A 93 12.06 29.75 -5.57
N SER A 94 11.30 30.32 -6.52
CA SER A 94 10.02 30.97 -6.20
C SER A 94 8.95 29.96 -5.75
N GLN A 95 8.90 28.77 -6.35
CA GLN A 95 8.00 27.69 -5.90
C GLN A 95 8.37 27.20 -4.50
N ILE A 96 9.68 27.03 -4.20
CA ILE A 96 10.15 26.65 -2.86
C ILE A 96 9.82 27.74 -1.84
N ALA A 97 9.99 29.01 -2.20
CA ALA A 97 9.64 30.14 -1.34
C ALA A 97 8.13 30.16 -1.02
N LEU A 98 7.28 29.74 -1.97
CA LEU A 98 5.85 29.61 -1.74
C LEU A 98 5.53 28.50 -0.74
N ILE A 99 6.19 27.33 -0.84
CA ILE A 99 6.06 26.23 0.12
C ILE A 99 6.47 26.70 1.52
N ASN A 100 7.61 27.38 1.61
CA ASN A 100 8.19 27.84 2.88
C ASN A 100 7.62 29.18 3.38
N LYS A 101 6.49 29.65 2.84
CA LYS A 101 5.92 30.96 3.19
C LYS A 101 5.48 31.04 4.65
N ARG A 102 5.12 29.91 5.26
CA ARG A 102 4.64 29.80 6.65
C ARG A 102 5.59 28.93 7.47
N PRO A 103 5.62 29.09 8.81
CA PRO A 103 6.33 28.16 9.67
C PRO A 103 5.65 26.79 9.62
N ILE A 104 6.39 25.75 9.25
CA ILE A 104 5.91 24.37 9.18
C ILE A 104 6.51 23.60 10.37
N ALA A 105 5.67 23.01 11.22
CA ALA A 105 6.13 22.21 12.35
C ALA A 105 6.74 20.89 11.84
N ALA A 106 6.07 20.20 10.92
CA ALA A 106 6.61 18.99 10.31
C ALA A 106 6.33 18.95 8.81
N SER A 107 7.28 18.47 8.03
CA SER A 107 7.09 18.14 6.62
C SER A 107 7.20 16.63 6.40
N ILE A 108 6.34 16.09 5.55
CA ILE A 108 6.21 14.65 5.31
C ILE A 108 6.29 14.38 3.82
N ASN A 109 7.23 13.55 3.38
CA ASN A 109 7.32 13.11 1.99
C ASN A 109 6.67 11.72 1.80
N LEU A 110 5.47 11.71 1.20
CA LEU A 110 4.73 10.47 0.89
C LEU A 110 4.90 10.03 -0.57
N SER A 111 5.84 10.63 -1.31
CA SER A 111 6.04 10.34 -2.74
C SER A 111 7.13 9.31 -3.01
N PHE A 112 8.07 9.12 -2.07
CA PHE A 112 9.16 8.13 -2.12
C PHE A 112 9.95 8.08 -3.46
N SER A 113 10.05 9.21 -4.15
CA SER A 113 10.78 9.34 -5.42
C SER A 113 12.02 10.21 -5.24
N LYS A 114 13.08 9.96 -6.00
CA LYS A 114 14.33 10.73 -5.92
C LYS A 114 14.10 12.25 -6.05
N SER A 115 13.24 12.68 -6.98
CA SER A 115 12.91 14.10 -7.15
C SER A 115 12.16 14.69 -5.96
N SER A 116 11.20 13.95 -5.38
CA SER A 116 10.52 14.38 -4.16
C SER A 116 11.45 14.47 -2.96
N THR A 117 12.43 13.57 -2.85
CA THR A 117 13.43 13.56 -1.77
C THR A 117 14.29 14.82 -1.81
N TYR A 118 14.74 15.24 -3.01
CA TYR A 118 15.45 16.52 -3.17
C TYR A 118 14.57 17.71 -2.82
N LEU A 119 13.31 17.73 -3.27
CA LEU A 119 12.40 18.83 -2.94
C LEU A 119 12.14 18.89 -1.42
N HIS A 120 11.97 17.74 -0.77
CA HIS A 120 11.70 17.67 0.67
C HIS A 120 12.85 18.25 1.51
N SER A 121 14.11 18.09 1.07
CA SER A 121 15.28 18.74 1.69
C SER A 121 15.20 20.26 1.68
N LEU A 122 14.53 20.85 0.69
CA LEU A 122 14.44 22.31 0.51
C LEU A 122 13.28 22.94 1.30
N ILE A 123 12.44 22.12 1.91
CA ILE A 123 11.33 22.58 2.75
C ILE A 123 11.85 22.89 4.14
N ARG A 124 11.48 24.02 4.71
CA ARG A 124 11.90 24.42 6.06
C ARG A 124 10.85 23.95 7.06
N SER A 125 11.22 23.00 7.91
CA SER A 125 10.37 22.47 8.97
C SER A 125 11.22 22.06 10.18
N GLU A 126 10.61 22.06 11.36
CA GLU A 126 11.26 21.59 12.59
C GLU A 126 11.53 20.08 12.55
N TYR A 127 10.56 19.32 12.04
CA TYR A 127 10.67 17.87 11.85
C TYR A 127 10.48 17.46 10.38
N LYS A 128 11.14 16.37 9.98
CA LYS A 128 11.03 15.78 8.63
C LYS A 128 10.75 14.29 8.70
N LEU A 129 9.67 13.85 8.07
CA LEU A 129 9.27 12.44 7.99
C LEU A 129 9.25 11.99 6.52
N GLY A 130 9.52 10.71 6.31
CA GLY A 130 9.79 10.20 4.96
C GLY A 130 11.12 10.69 4.38
N PRO A 131 11.44 10.31 3.13
CA PRO A 131 12.77 10.49 2.57
C PRO A 131 13.12 11.96 2.28
N PHE A 132 14.32 12.37 2.67
CA PHE A 132 15.00 13.62 2.26
C PHE A 132 16.51 13.38 2.11
N PHE A 133 17.24 14.32 1.51
CA PHE A 133 18.70 14.36 1.53
C PHE A 133 19.21 15.30 2.63
N ASN A 134 20.22 14.87 3.39
CA ASN A 134 20.93 15.73 4.35
C ASN A 134 21.98 16.63 3.64
N GLU A 135 22.71 17.44 4.40
CA GLU A 135 23.74 18.35 3.87
C GLU A 135 24.90 17.61 3.17
N LYS A 136 25.19 16.37 3.59
CA LYS A 136 26.17 15.48 2.97
C LYS A 136 25.66 14.78 1.70
N HIS A 137 24.45 15.11 1.26
CA HIS A 137 23.78 14.47 0.12
C HIS A 137 23.49 12.97 0.31
N GLU A 138 23.39 12.53 1.55
CA GLU A 138 22.97 11.18 1.91
C GLU A 138 21.46 11.14 2.04
N GLN A 139 20.82 10.08 1.53
CA GLN A 139 19.38 9.90 1.67
C GLN A 139 19.07 9.45 3.10
N VAL A 140 18.22 10.21 3.79
CA VAL A 140 17.79 9.98 5.16
C VAL A 140 16.29 9.66 5.20
N ILE A 141 15.94 8.63 5.98
CA ILE A 141 14.58 8.22 6.34
C ILE A 141 14.58 7.91 7.84
N GLN A 142 14.07 8.82 8.67
CA GLN A 142 14.20 8.71 10.13
C GLN A 142 13.11 7.81 10.75
N ASP A 143 11.88 7.88 10.25
CA ASP A 143 10.76 7.16 10.85
C ASP A 143 10.63 5.72 10.34
N LYS A 144 10.32 4.79 11.26
CA LYS A 144 10.24 3.36 10.96
C LYS A 144 9.17 3.01 9.93
N TRP A 145 8.03 3.69 9.94
CA TRP A 145 6.95 3.46 8.95
C TRP A 145 7.38 3.83 7.53
N SER A 146 8.11 4.92 7.35
CA SER A 146 8.68 5.28 6.05
C SER A 146 9.82 4.36 5.64
N GLN A 147 10.66 3.91 6.58
CA GLN A 147 11.68 2.89 6.28
C GLN A 147 11.03 1.58 5.81
N TYR A 148 9.95 1.16 6.46
CA TYR A 148 9.16 -0.01 6.07
C TYR A 148 8.49 0.16 4.71
N LEU A 149 7.83 1.29 4.46
CA LEU A 149 7.22 1.52 3.14
C LEU A 149 8.30 1.54 2.05
N PHE A 150 9.45 2.17 2.30
CA PHE A 150 10.57 2.18 1.37
C PHE A 150 11.16 0.78 1.11
N SER A 151 11.22 -0.08 2.14
CA SER A 151 11.70 -1.46 1.98
C SER A 151 10.70 -2.37 1.28
N SER A 152 9.39 -2.20 1.50
CA SER A 152 8.35 -3.06 0.93
C SER A 152 8.25 -2.94 -0.61
N VAL A 153 8.71 -1.82 -1.18
CA VAL A 153 8.85 -1.63 -2.63
C VAL A 153 9.89 -2.60 -3.21
N MET A 154 10.89 -3.04 -2.43
CA MET A 154 12.04 -3.80 -2.93
C MET A 154 11.74 -5.25 -3.32
N ARG A 155 10.78 -5.94 -2.68
CA ARG A 155 10.64 -7.41 -2.88
C ARG A 155 9.24 -8.03 -2.90
N GLY A 156 8.14 -7.30 -2.81
CA GLY A 156 6.86 -7.82 -3.31
C GLY A 156 5.63 -7.67 -2.41
N ASN A 157 4.80 -8.71 -2.39
CA ASN A 157 3.38 -8.64 -2.02
C ASN A 157 3.07 -9.05 -0.57
N LEU A 158 4.02 -8.94 0.36
CA LEU A 158 3.86 -9.34 1.76
C LEU A 158 3.47 -8.17 2.70
N ASN A 159 3.29 -6.97 2.15
CA ASN A 159 2.73 -5.86 2.91
C ASN A 159 1.27 -6.17 3.32
N PRO A 160 0.93 -6.14 4.62
CA PRO A 160 -0.42 -6.40 5.08
C PRO A 160 -1.30 -5.14 5.13
N PHE A 161 -0.73 -3.95 4.94
CA PHE A 161 -1.42 -2.69 5.14
C PHE A 161 -1.88 -2.05 3.84
N ASN A 162 -3.05 -1.39 3.88
CA ASN A 162 -3.45 -0.47 2.83
C ASN A 162 -2.55 0.78 2.84
N LEU A 163 -2.30 1.39 1.68
CA LEU A 163 -1.47 2.59 1.59
C LEU A 163 -2.02 3.75 2.41
N VAL A 164 -3.35 3.89 2.53
CA VAL A 164 -3.94 4.91 3.40
C VAL A 164 -3.58 4.67 4.87
N ASP A 165 -3.53 3.41 5.30
CA ASP A 165 -3.13 3.05 6.67
C ASP A 165 -1.65 3.35 6.91
N LEU A 166 -0.79 3.05 5.94
CA LEU A 166 0.63 3.38 5.99
C LEU A 166 0.88 4.89 6.00
N PHE A 167 0.20 5.64 5.14
CA PHE A 167 0.28 7.10 5.14
C PHE A 167 -0.21 7.70 6.45
N ALA A 168 -1.33 7.20 7.01
CA ALA A 168 -1.82 7.63 8.31
C ALA A 168 -0.81 7.32 9.43
N ALA A 169 -0.13 6.16 9.38
CA ALA A 169 0.91 5.78 10.34
C ALA A 169 2.15 6.68 10.24
N ILE A 170 2.61 6.99 9.02
CA ILE A 170 3.73 7.95 8.79
C ILE A 170 3.36 9.35 9.28
N ILE A 171 2.11 9.79 9.06
CA ILE A 171 1.59 11.07 9.57
C ILE A 171 1.51 11.07 11.12
N GLY A 172 1.46 9.90 11.75
CA GLY A 172 1.33 9.76 13.21
C GLY A 172 -0.12 9.77 13.70
N VAL A 173 -1.10 9.43 12.85
CA VAL A 173 -2.52 9.43 13.23
C VAL A 173 -2.83 8.22 14.12
N LYS A 174 -3.24 8.49 15.36
CA LYS A 174 -3.89 7.50 16.22
C LYS A 174 -5.37 7.41 15.86
N LYS A 175 -5.81 6.29 15.30
CA LYS A 175 -7.18 6.11 14.77
C LYS A 175 -8.21 5.83 15.87
N ILE A 176 -8.42 6.80 16.76
CA ILE A 176 -9.48 6.72 17.77
C ILE A 176 -10.84 6.81 17.06
N ASN A 177 -10.96 7.74 16.13
CA ASN A 177 -12.12 7.96 15.28
C ASN A 177 -11.77 7.70 13.81
N THR A 178 -12.76 7.26 13.02
CA THR A 178 -12.58 6.97 11.59
C THR A 178 -13.75 7.49 10.76
N HIS A 179 -13.48 7.85 9.51
CA HIS A 179 -14.52 8.16 8.51
C HIS A 179 -15.10 6.90 7.86
N LEU A 180 -14.45 5.74 8.04
CA LEU A 180 -14.96 4.45 7.59
C LEU A 180 -16.23 4.13 8.38
N ASN A 181 -17.30 3.82 7.66
CA ASN A 181 -18.58 3.49 8.27
C ASN A 181 -19.26 2.38 7.48
N THR A 182 -20.12 1.63 8.17
CA THR A 182 -20.89 0.52 7.60
C THR A 182 -22.16 1.00 6.93
N LYS A 183 -22.51 2.29 7.02
CA LYS A 183 -23.70 2.85 6.38
C LYS A 183 -23.46 2.89 4.87
N GLU A 184 -24.33 2.20 4.15
CA GLU A 184 -24.25 2.17 2.69
C GLU A 184 -24.70 3.52 2.13
N TYR A 185 -23.88 4.08 1.24
CA TYR A 185 -24.30 5.22 0.42
C TYR A 185 -25.16 4.75 -0.75
N SER A 186 -24.77 3.65 -1.39
CA SER A 186 -25.55 3.07 -2.46
C SER A 186 -26.83 2.43 -1.95
N LYS A 187 -27.96 2.65 -2.63
CA LYS A 187 -29.20 1.91 -2.41
C LYS A 187 -29.02 0.43 -2.69
N GLU A 188 -29.84 -0.39 -2.05
CA GLU A 188 -29.85 -1.84 -2.25
C GLU A 188 -30.17 -2.19 -3.71
N LEU A 189 -31.24 -1.62 -4.26
CA LEU A 189 -31.58 -1.72 -5.68
C LEU A 189 -31.02 -0.53 -6.46
N LYS A 190 -30.25 -0.84 -7.51
CA LYS A 190 -29.57 0.14 -8.37
C LYS A 190 -30.01 -0.01 -9.82
N ASN A 191 -30.21 1.11 -10.49
CA ASN A 191 -30.58 1.18 -11.90
C ASN A 191 -29.52 1.89 -12.75
N LYS A 192 -28.35 2.24 -12.19
CA LYS A 192 -27.22 2.80 -12.92
C LYS A 192 -25.95 2.00 -12.62
N ALA A 193 -25.13 1.76 -13.64
CA ALA A 193 -23.80 1.18 -13.47
C ALA A 193 -22.77 2.08 -14.16
N LEU A 194 -21.72 2.48 -13.45
CA LEU A 194 -20.56 3.15 -14.02
C LEU A 194 -19.46 2.13 -14.22
N ILE A 195 -19.10 1.90 -15.47
CA ILE A 195 -18.07 0.95 -15.89
C ILE A 195 -16.80 1.73 -16.27
N HIS A 196 -15.67 1.34 -15.69
CA HIS A 196 -14.34 1.86 -16.06
C HIS A 196 -13.43 0.71 -16.54
N PRO A 197 -13.47 0.40 -17.85
CA PRO A 197 -12.84 -0.79 -18.43
C PRO A 197 -11.37 -0.56 -18.83
N PHE A 198 -10.86 0.67 -18.66
CA PHE A 198 -9.56 1.08 -19.16
C PHE A 198 -8.48 1.06 -18.06
N ALA A 199 -7.23 0.90 -18.47
CA ALA A 199 -6.07 1.07 -17.60
C ALA A 199 -4.87 1.55 -18.41
N SER A 200 -3.96 2.29 -17.79
CA SER A 200 -2.79 2.88 -18.46
C SER A 200 -1.70 1.85 -18.85
N LEU A 201 -1.82 0.61 -18.40
CA LEU A 201 -0.87 -0.47 -18.66
C LEU A 201 -1.65 -1.68 -19.15
N ASP A 202 -1.20 -2.30 -20.24
CA ASP A 202 -1.87 -3.49 -20.80
C ASP A 202 -1.98 -4.61 -19.77
N LYS A 203 -0.96 -4.80 -18.92
CA LYS A 203 -0.99 -5.77 -17.82
C LYS A 203 -2.16 -5.60 -16.85
N LYS A 204 -2.72 -4.39 -16.73
CA LYS A 204 -3.82 -4.07 -15.81
C LYS A 204 -5.20 -4.05 -16.52
N ARG A 205 -5.27 -4.37 -17.81
CA ARG A 205 -6.46 -4.18 -18.63
C ARG A 205 -6.96 -5.50 -19.20
N TRP A 206 -8.24 -5.81 -19.00
CA TRP A 206 -8.90 -6.88 -19.75
C TRP A 206 -9.10 -6.53 -21.22
N ALA A 207 -9.16 -7.56 -22.07
CA ALA A 207 -9.58 -7.40 -23.45
C ALA A 207 -11.00 -6.81 -23.55
N GLU A 208 -11.22 -5.98 -24.57
CA GLU A 208 -12.50 -5.29 -24.80
C GLU A 208 -13.69 -6.26 -24.89
N SER A 209 -13.50 -7.44 -25.47
CA SER A 209 -14.54 -8.45 -25.62
C SER A 209 -15.13 -8.91 -24.27
N LYS A 210 -14.31 -9.02 -23.21
CA LYS A 210 -14.79 -9.37 -21.87
C LYS A 210 -15.74 -8.29 -21.33
N TRP A 211 -15.39 -7.03 -21.54
CA TRP A 211 -16.23 -5.90 -21.12
C TRP A 211 -17.52 -5.81 -21.93
N THR A 212 -17.49 -6.08 -23.23
CA THR A 212 -18.70 -6.21 -24.06
C THR A 212 -19.66 -7.25 -23.48
N GLU A 213 -19.16 -8.42 -23.06
CA GLU A 213 -19.97 -9.47 -22.43
C GLU A 213 -20.55 -9.04 -21.08
N VAL A 214 -19.77 -8.34 -20.25
CA VAL A 214 -20.25 -7.77 -18.98
C VAL A 214 -21.40 -6.81 -19.24
N ILE A 215 -21.20 -5.82 -20.12
CA ILE A 215 -22.21 -4.80 -20.44
C ILE A 215 -23.48 -5.46 -20.99
N TYR A 216 -23.34 -6.38 -21.93
CA TYR A 216 -24.46 -7.10 -22.55
C TYR A 216 -25.29 -7.84 -21.50
N ASN A 217 -24.66 -8.63 -20.64
CA ASN A 217 -25.37 -9.44 -19.67
C ASN A 217 -26.05 -8.61 -18.57
N LEU A 218 -25.44 -7.50 -18.17
CA LEU A 218 -26.05 -6.56 -17.22
C LEU A 218 -27.30 -5.91 -17.83
N LEU A 219 -27.20 -5.39 -19.05
CA LEU A 219 -28.32 -4.73 -19.74
C LEU A 219 -29.44 -5.71 -20.11
N LYS A 220 -29.10 -6.94 -20.53
CA LYS A 220 -30.10 -7.97 -20.86
C LYS A 220 -30.91 -8.42 -19.66
N SER A 221 -30.28 -8.49 -18.48
CA SER A 221 -30.92 -9.02 -17.27
C SER A 221 -31.66 -7.94 -16.46
N ASN A 222 -31.50 -6.66 -16.83
CA ASN A 222 -32.08 -5.54 -16.10
C ASN A 222 -32.68 -4.52 -17.09
N ALA A 223 -34.00 -4.44 -17.16
CA ALA A 223 -34.72 -3.59 -18.12
C ALA A 223 -34.50 -2.08 -17.85
N ASP A 224 -34.37 -1.70 -16.58
CA ASP A 224 -34.23 -0.28 -16.17
C ASP A 224 -32.77 0.17 -16.00
N LEU A 225 -31.80 -0.72 -16.25
CA LEU A 225 -30.39 -0.40 -16.07
C LEU A 225 -29.87 0.51 -17.18
N THR A 226 -29.25 1.61 -16.78
CA THR A 226 -28.41 2.45 -17.66
C THR A 226 -26.94 2.25 -17.33
N VAL A 227 -26.11 2.04 -18.35
CA VAL A 227 -24.66 1.85 -18.23
C VAL A 227 -23.93 3.12 -18.69
N TYR A 228 -23.03 3.61 -17.85
CA TYR A 228 -22.14 4.73 -18.14
C TYR A 228 -20.72 4.19 -18.30
N ILE A 229 -20.01 4.58 -19.36
CA ILE A 229 -18.61 4.13 -19.58
C ILE A 229 -17.67 5.31 -19.44
N ALA A 230 -16.89 5.33 -18.36
CA ALA A 230 -15.92 6.39 -18.08
C ALA A 230 -14.52 6.03 -18.60
N GLY A 231 -13.80 7.05 -19.04
CA GLY A 231 -12.43 6.93 -19.56
C GLY A 231 -11.86 8.28 -19.96
N SER A 232 -10.62 8.29 -20.43
CA SER A 232 -9.99 9.47 -21.02
C SER A 232 -10.41 9.64 -22.49
N ASN A 233 -10.09 10.79 -23.09
CA ASN A 233 -10.25 10.99 -24.54
C ASN A 233 -9.45 9.95 -25.37
N GLY A 234 -8.32 9.48 -24.84
CA GLY A 234 -7.48 8.48 -25.49
C GLY A 234 -8.11 7.09 -25.55
N ASP A 235 -9.16 6.83 -24.77
CA ASP A 235 -9.84 5.54 -24.70
C ASP A 235 -10.98 5.39 -25.73
N THR A 236 -11.24 6.44 -26.53
CA THR A 236 -12.27 6.46 -27.58
C THR A 236 -12.19 5.25 -28.52
N PRO A 237 -11.01 4.85 -29.05
CA PRO A 237 -10.94 3.69 -29.94
C PRO A 237 -11.38 2.38 -29.28
N SER A 238 -10.99 2.14 -28.01
CA SER A 238 -11.41 0.95 -27.27
C SER A 238 -12.90 1.01 -26.91
N TYR A 239 -13.43 2.18 -26.56
CA TYR A 239 -14.87 2.38 -26.35
C TYR A 239 -15.70 2.05 -27.59
N GLU A 240 -15.32 2.60 -28.75
CA GLU A 240 -16.00 2.36 -30.02
C GLU A 240 -15.95 0.87 -30.40
N LYS A 241 -14.78 0.24 -30.26
CA LYS A 241 -14.61 -1.20 -30.50
C LYS A 241 -15.55 -2.04 -29.62
N MET A 242 -15.70 -1.72 -28.34
CA MET A 242 -16.62 -2.45 -27.45
C MET A 242 -18.09 -2.23 -27.82
N THR A 243 -18.49 -0.98 -28.05
CA THR A 243 -19.89 -0.57 -28.23
C THR A 243 -20.42 -0.80 -29.65
N ALA A 244 -19.54 -0.95 -30.64
CA ALA A 244 -19.89 -1.35 -32.00
C ALA A 244 -20.28 -2.84 -32.12
N SER A 245 -20.08 -3.65 -31.06
CA SER A 245 -20.41 -5.08 -31.08
C SER A 245 -21.90 -5.32 -31.38
N PRO A 246 -22.25 -6.25 -32.30
CA PRO A 246 -23.64 -6.54 -32.68
C PRO A 246 -24.54 -6.90 -31.51
N ILE A 247 -24.01 -7.56 -30.47
CA ILE A 247 -24.80 -7.99 -29.30
C ILE A 247 -25.31 -6.79 -28.46
N LEU A 248 -24.66 -5.63 -28.57
CA LEU A 248 -25.06 -4.40 -27.87
C LEU A 248 -25.98 -3.50 -28.70
N SER A 249 -26.26 -3.84 -29.97
CA SER A 249 -27.04 -3.00 -30.89
C SER A 249 -28.41 -2.59 -30.34
N LYS A 250 -29.12 -3.51 -29.70
CA LYS A 250 -30.45 -3.27 -29.08
C LYS A 250 -30.40 -2.47 -27.78
N PHE A 251 -29.22 -2.16 -27.26
CA PHE A 251 -29.04 -1.51 -25.97
C PHE A 251 -28.31 -0.17 -26.04
N LYS A 252 -28.03 0.34 -27.25
CA LYS A 252 -27.25 1.57 -27.46
C LYS A 252 -27.82 2.77 -26.69
N ASP A 253 -29.14 2.93 -26.64
CA ASP A 253 -29.80 4.05 -25.96
C ASP A 253 -29.62 4.02 -24.43
N ARG A 254 -29.20 2.87 -23.88
CA ARG A 254 -28.92 2.68 -22.45
C ARG A 254 -27.42 2.67 -22.13
N ILE A 255 -26.56 3.01 -23.10
CA ILE A 255 -25.11 3.10 -22.93
C ILE A 255 -24.68 4.56 -23.15
N THR A 256 -24.21 5.20 -22.10
CA THR A 256 -23.80 6.61 -22.12
C THR A 256 -22.28 6.76 -21.98
N PRO A 257 -21.58 7.38 -22.96
CA PRO A 257 -20.16 7.65 -22.83
C PRO A 257 -19.88 8.79 -21.85
N LEU A 258 -18.89 8.61 -20.97
CA LEU A 258 -18.32 9.63 -20.10
C LEU A 258 -16.82 9.82 -20.40
N LEU A 259 -16.42 9.70 -21.67
CA LEU A 259 -15.03 9.84 -22.10
C LEU A 259 -14.58 11.30 -22.02
N GLY A 260 -13.40 11.53 -21.42
CA GLY A 260 -12.78 12.85 -21.31
C GLY A 260 -13.51 13.87 -20.44
N LYS A 261 -14.56 13.44 -19.72
CA LYS A 261 -15.28 14.29 -18.79
C LYS A 261 -14.40 14.69 -17.62
N LYS A 262 -14.62 15.89 -17.09
CA LYS A 262 -13.93 16.34 -15.88
C LYS A 262 -14.30 15.41 -14.72
N LEU A 263 -13.35 15.12 -13.83
CA LEU A 263 -13.59 14.23 -12.71
C LEU A 263 -14.66 14.78 -11.74
N THR A 264 -14.80 16.09 -11.62
CA THR A 264 -15.90 16.75 -10.90
C THR A 264 -17.26 16.33 -11.46
N GLU A 265 -17.45 16.44 -12.78
CA GLU A 265 -18.70 16.08 -13.45
C GLU A 265 -19.03 14.60 -13.26
N VAL A 266 -18.02 13.72 -13.37
CA VAL A 266 -18.19 12.28 -13.13
C VAL A 266 -18.51 12.00 -11.67
N TYR A 267 -17.85 12.68 -10.73
CA TYR A 267 -18.10 12.54 -9.30
C TYR A 267 -19.52 12.97 -8.94
N ASP A 268 -19.96 14.14 -9.41
CA ASP A 268 -21.27 14.72 -9.10
C ASP A 268 -22.42 13.90 -9.71
N LEU A 269 -22.22 13.33 -10.90
CA LEU A 269 -23.19 12.42 -11.53
C LEU A 269 -23.45 11.15 -10.70
N VAL A 270 -22.45 10.65 -9.98
CA VAL A 270 -22.55 9.39 -9.23
C VAL A 270 -23.33 9.59 -7.92
N ASP A 271 -24.60 9.21 -7.98
CA ASP A 271 -25.55 9.17 -6.86
C ASP A 271 -25.66 7.77 -6.22
N GLU A 272 -26.53 7.62 -5.24
CA GLU A 272 -26.80 6.36 -4.52
C GLU A 272 -27.34 5.22 -5.39
N ASN A 273 -27.82 5.49 -6.61
CA ASN A 273 -28.35 4.47 -7.53
C ASN A 273 -27.27 3.86 -8.43
N PHE A 274 -26.00 4.26 -8.26
CA PHE A 274 -24.87 3.73 -9.03
C PHE A 274 -24.20 2.53 -8.36
N LEU A 275 -23.84 1.54 -9.19
CA LEU A 275 -22.80 0.56 -8.93
C LEU A 275 -21.54 0.93 -9.74
N PHE A 276 -20.37 0.95 -9.09
CA PHE A 276 -19.09 1.07 -9.81
C PHE A 276 -18.52 -0.32 -10.17
N ILE A 277 -18.10 -0.51 -11.42
CA ILE A 277 -17.43 -1.74 -11.87
C ILE A 277 -16.22 -1.33 -12.71
N GLY A 278 -15.01 -1.76 -12.38
CA GLY A 278 -13.87 -1.34 -13.17
C GLY A 278 -12.55 -1.91 -12.70
N HIS A 279 -11.49 -1.59 -13.43
CA HIS A 279 -10.15 -1.90 -12.98
C HIS A 279 -9.70 -1.01 -11.80
N ASP A 280 -8.71 -1.50 -11.06
CA ASP A 280 -7.97 -0.71 -10.06
C ASP A 280 -7.39 0.57 -10.69
N SER A 281 -8.03 1.69 -10.39
CA SER A 281 -7.85 2.98 -11.06
C SER A 281 -8.19 4.14 -10.13
N MET A 282 -7.86 5.35 -10.55
CA MET A 282 -8.19 6.57 -9.80
C MET A 282 -9.69 6.71 -9.46
N LEU A 283 -10.59 6.18 -10.30
CA LEU A 283 -12.03 6.29 -10.05
C LEU A 283 -12.49 5.44 -8.87
N SER A 284 -11.90 4.26 -8.65
CA SER A 284 -12.24 3.41 -7.50
C SER A 284 -11.88 4.11 -6.18
N HIS A 285 -10.71 4.77 -6.14
CA HIS A 285 -10.31 5.60 -5.00
C HIS A 285 -11.20 6.85 -4.85
N LEU A 286 -11.57 7.50 -5.95
CA LEU A 286 -12.42 8.70 -5.91
C LEU A 286 -13.81 8.39 -5.33
N PHE A 287 -14.42 7.29 -5.77
CA PHE A 287 -15.74 6.90 -5.28
C PHE A 287 -15.75 6.35 -3.85
N SER A 288 -14.58 6.00 -3.30
CA SER A 288 -14.45 5.65 -1.87
C SER A 288 -14.82 6.83 -0.95
N PHE A 289 -14.69 8.09 -1.40
CA PHE A 289 -15.10 9.26 -0.62
C PHE A 289 -16.60 9.34 -0.39
N LYS A 290 -17.39 8.79 -1.33
CA LYS A 290 -18.85 8.67 -1.22
C LYS A 290 -19.30 7.35 -0.62
N ASN A 291 -18.40 6.38 -0.41
CA ASN A 291 -18.76 5.00 -0.05
C ASN A 291 -19.68 4.30 -1.09
N VAL A 292 -19.49 4.61 -2.37
CA VAL A 292 -20.23 3.94 -3.47
C VAL A 292 -19.89 2.46 -3.50
N LYS A 293 -20.91 1.61 -3.69
CA LYS A 293 -20.71 0.18 -3.86
C LYS A 293 -19.89 -0.10 -5.12
N SER A 294 -18.86 -0.93 -4.99
CA SER A 294 -17.93 -1.22 -6.07
C SER A 294 -17.56 -2.68 -6.22
N LEU A 295 -17.36 -3.10 -7.47
CA LEU A 295 -16.60 -4.27 -7.86
C LEU A 295 -15.33 -3.83 -8.60
N THR A 296 -14.18 -3.97 -7.95
CA THR A 296 -12.86 -3.65 -8.53
C THR A 296 -12.21 -4.92 -9.08
N ILE A 297 -11.72 -4.88 -10.31
CA ILE A 297 -11.03 -5.99 -10.98
C ILE A 297 -9.53 -5.72 -11.00
N SER A 298 -8.79 -6.51 -10.25
CA SER A 298 -7.36 -6.30 -10.01
C SER A 298 -6.52 -7.28 -10.81
N LEU A 299 -5.67 -6.76 -11.69
CA LEU A 299 -4.88 -7.54 -12.65
C LEU A 299 -3.42 -7.09 -12.69
N GLY A 300 -2.53 -7.97 -13.16
CA GLY A 300 -1.14 -7.63 -13.41
C GLY A 300 -0.39 -7.22 -12.14
N THR A 301 -0.02 -5.94 -12.05
CA THR A 301 0.86 -5.42 -10.98
C THR A 301 0.09 -4.92 -9.75
N VAL A 302 -1.24 -5.07 -9.73
CA VAL A 302 -2.09 -4.54 -8.66
C VAL A 302 -1.89 -5.34 -7.38
N ARG A 303 -1.49 -4.66 -6.31
CA ARG A 303 -1.37 -5.26 -4.98
C ARG A 303 -2.62 -4.93 -4.19
N VAL A 304 -3.58 -5.86 -4.14
CA VAL A 304 -4.94 -5.58 -3.64
C VAL A 304 -4.95 -5.09 -2.19
N GLN A 305 -4.06 -5.61 -1.34
CA GLN A 305 -3.92 -5.17 0.05
C GLN A 305 -3.53 -3.69 0.13
N GLU A 306 -2.70 -3.21 -0.80
CA GLU A 306 -2.14 -1.86 -0.80
C GLU A 306 -3.11 -0.85 -1.40
N THR A 307 -3.78 -1.20 -2.51
CA THR A 307 -4.54 -0.25 -3.34
C THR A 307 -6.05 -0.48 -3.37
N ALA A 308 -6.59 -1.42 -2.58
CA ALA A 308 -8.05 -1.55 -2.48
C ALA A 308 -8.68 -0.20 -2.10
N PRO A 309 -9.85 0.16 -2.68
CA PRO A 309 -10.55 1.39 -2.35
C PRO A 309 -10.81 1.50 -0.84
N TYR A 310 -10.43 2.62 -0.25
CA TYR A 310 -10.48 2.83 1.20
C TYR A 310 -11.90 3.09 1.70
N SER A 311 -12.69 2.02 1.78
CA SER A 311 -14.13 2.01 2.05
C SER A 311 -14.55 0.62 2.52
N LEU A 312 -15.59 0.52 3.34
CA LEU A 312 -16.08 -0.77 3.86
C LEU A 312 -17.06 -1.44 2.91
N ASN A 313 -17.17 -2.77 2.98
CA ASN A 313 -18.16 -3.56 2.25
C ASN A 313 -18.11 -3.38 0.72
N ASN A 314 -16.91 -3.15 0.20
CA ASN A 314 -16.60 -3.10 -1.22
C ASN A 314 -15.83 -4.35 -1.66
N TYR A 315 -15.95 -4.69 -2.94
CA TYR A 315 -15.51 -6.00 -3.43
C TYR A 315 -14.37 -5.86 -4.42
N VAL A 316 -13.40 -6.76 -4.31
CA VAL A 316 -12.27 -6.88 -5.23
C VAL A 316 -12.23 -8.30 -5.78
N LEU A 317 -12.17 -8.42 -7.10
CA LEU A 317 -12.00 -9.67 -7.82
C LEU A 317 -10.56 -9.73 -8.35
N ALA A 318 -9.82 -10.75 -7.97
CA ALA A 318 -8.41 -10.93 -8.31
C ALA A 318 -8.13 -12.36 -8.80
N PRO A 319 -7.11 -12.59 -9.64
CA PRO A 319 -6.76 -13.92 -10.12
C PRO A 319 -5.99 -14.71 -9.07
N LYS A 320 -6.25 -16.02 -8.99
CA LYS A 320 -5.51 -16.99 -8.17
C LYS A 320 -4.36 -17.61 -8.97
N THR A 321 -3.52 -16.76 -9.57
CA THR A 321 -2.36 -17.18 -10.39
C THR A 321 -1.06 -17.00 -9.62
N ASN A 322 -0.13 -17.96 -9.72
CA ASN A 322 1.17 -17.88 -9.03
C ASN A 322 2.02 -16.65 -9.40
N CYS A 323 1.88 -16.12 -10.62
CA CYS A 323 2.61 -14.95 -11.09
C CYS A 323 1.96 -13.61 -10.71
N TYR A 324 0.81 -13.63 -10.00
CA TYR A 324 0.09 -12.44 -9.57
C TYR A 324 0.32 -12.14 -8.08
N PRO A 325 0.48 -10.86 -7.69
CA PRO A 325 0.76 -9.72 -8.57
C PRO A 325 2.20 -9.79 -9.12
N CYS A 326 2.38 -9.31 -10.34
CA CYS A 326 3.71 -9.23 -10.97
C CYS A 326 4.40 -7.88 -10.67
N PHE A 327 5.72 -7.81 -10.88
CA PHE A 327 6.42 -6.54 -10.77
C PHE A 327 6.21 -5.68 -12.05
N PRO A 328 6.26 -4.33 -11.93
CA PRO A 328 6.10 -3.44 -13.07
C PRO A 328 7.01 -3.73 -14.27
N ASP A 329 8.25 -4.12 -14.00
CA ASP A 329 9.32 -4.42 -14.96
C ASP A 329 9.31 -5.86 -15.49
N THR A 330 8.58 -6.79 -14.84
CA THR A 330 8.48 -8.19 -15.27
C THR A 330 7.87 -8.30 -16.67
N LYS A 331 8.58 -8.79 -17.68
CA LYS A 331 7.99 -9.00 -19.01
C LYS A 331 6.88 -10.06 -18.96
N CYS A 332 5.74 -9.79 -19.60
CA CYS A 332 4.62 -10.72 -19.66
C CYS A 332 3.98 -10.64 -21.05
N SER A 333 3.96 -11.76 -21.77
CA SER A 333 3.34 -11.88 -23.10
C SER A 333 2.03 -12.66 -23.08
N TYR A 334 1.86 -13.55 -22.10
CA TYR A 334 0.75 -14.50 -22.06
C TYR A 334 -0.50 -13.96 -21.34
N PHE A 335 -0.32 -13.02 -20.41
CA PHE A 335 -1.41 -12.42 -19.61
C PHE A 335 -2.34 -13.47 -18.95
N GLN A 336 -1.81 -14.57 -18.42
CA GLN A 336 -2.60 -15.63 -17.77
C GLN A 336 -3.57 -15.08 -16.71
N CYS A 337 -3.12 -14.11 -15.91
CA CYS A 337 -3.94 -13.44 -14.91
C CYS A 337 -5.22 -12.80 -15.50
N HIS A 338 -5.22 -12.41 -16.77
CA HIS A 338 -6.42 -11.90 -17.44
C HIS A 338 -7.39 -13.02 -17.74
N ALA A 339 -6.90 -14.18 -18.20
CA ALA A 339 -7.71 -15.36 -18.49
C ALA A 339 -8.35 -15.92 -17.20
N ASP A 340 -7.55 -16.02 -16.14
CA ASP A 340 -7.94 -16.57 -14.83
C ASP A 340 -9.00 -15.76 -14.10
N VAL A 341 -9.23 -14.50 -14.48
CA VAL A 341 -10.43 -13.78 -14.07
C VAL A 341 -11.48 -13.88 -15.20
N PRO A 342 -12.46 -14.80 -15.10
CA PRO A 342 -13.51 -14.94 -16.10
C PRO A 342 -14.55 -13.82 -15.95
N PHE A 343 -15.06 -13.32 -17.07
CA PHE A 343 -16.10 -12.30 -17.08
C PHE A 343 -17.43 -12.80 -16.50
N HIS A 344 -17.67 -14.12 -16.50
CA HIS A 344 -18.87 -14.74 -15.93
C HIS A 344 -18.97 -14.47 -14.43
N THR A 345 -17.87 -14.61 -13.68
CA THR A 345 -17.82 -14.30 -12.25
C THR A 345 -18.10 -12.82 -12.01
N ALA A 346 -17.49 -11.93 -12.79
CA ALA A 346 -17.75 -10.49 -12.69
C ALA A 346 -19.22 -10.14 -12.98
N ILE A 347 -19.85 -10.78 -13.98
CA ILE A 347 -21.29 -10.60 -14.28
C ILE A 347 -22.14 -11.04 -13.10
N ALA A 348 -21.93 -12.25 -12.57
CA ALA A 348 -22.74 -12.80 -11.48
C ALA A 348 -22.63 -11.94 -10.23
N MET A 349 -21.41 -11.53 -9.87
CA MET A 349 -21.16 -10.61 -8.77
C MET A 349 -21.85 -9.26 -9.00
N SER A 350 -21.69 -8.67 -10.18
CA SER A 350 -22.30 -7.37 -10.50
C SER A 350 -23.83 -7.40 -10.44
N LYS A 351 -24.46 -8.50 -10.89
CA LYS A 351 -25.92 -8.69 -10.76
C LYS A 351 -26.36 -8.71 -9.31
N GLN A 352 -25.67 -9.44 -8.43
CA GLN A 352 -26.00 -9.46 -7.00
C GLN A 352 -25.79 -8.08 -6.36
N LEU A 353 -24.70 -7.38 -6.71
CA LEU A 353 -24.45 -6.03 -6.19
C LEU A 353 -25.52 -5.04 -6.64
N LEU A 354 -26.00 -5.12 -7.89
CA LEU A 354 -27.10 -4.28 -8.38
C LEU A 354 -28.39 -4.42 -7.57
N THR A 355 -28.65 -5.61 -7.01
CA THR A 355 -29.92 -5.91 -6.33
C THR A 355 -29.84 -5.95 -4.81
N ALA A 356 -28.67 -6.20 -4.21
CA ALA A 356 -28.56 -6.53 -2.79
C ALA A 356 -27.33 -5.89 -2.09
N ASN A 357 -26.46 -5.15 -2.80
CA ASN A 357 -25.20 -4.58 -2.29
C ASN A 357 -24.19 -5.59 -1.67
N VAL A 358 -24.54 -6.86 -1.63
CA VAL A 358 -23.79 -7.94 -0.98
C VAL A 358 -23.63 -9.09 -1.95
N ILE A 359 -22.49 -9.78 -1.87
CA ILE A 359 -22.26 -11.05 -2.54
C ILE A 359 -22.66 -12.20 -1.63
N ASP A 360 -23.67 -12.95 -2.04
CA ASP A 360 -24.05 -14.25 -1.48
C ASP A 360 -23.26 -15.34 -2.22
N ILE A 361 -22.37 -16.01 -1.48
CA ILE A 361 -21.46 -17.02 -2.01
C ILE A 361 -22.20 -18.31 -2.39
N GLU A 362 -23.24 -18.68 -1.65
CA GLU A 362 -24.04 -19.88 -1.97
C GLU A 362 -24.82 -19.69 -3.27
N LYS A 363 -25.36 -18.49 -3.47
CA LYS A 363 -25.97 -18.12 -4.75
C LYS A 363 -24.92 -18.04 -5.86
N LEU A 364 -23.76 -17.45 -5.59
CA LEU A 364 -22.69 -17.32 -6.57
C LEU A 364 -22.18 -18.69 -7.07
N ARG A 365 -22.04 -19.68 -6.17
CA ARG A 365 -21.67 -21.07 -6.50
C ARG A 365 -22.69 -21.79 -7.38
N LYS A 366 -23.95 -21.35 -7.38
CA LYS A 366 -25.00 -21.87 -8.28
C LYS A 366 -24.94 -21.19 -9.66
N ASP A 367 -24.60 -19.91 -9.70
CA ASP A 367 -24.59 -19.09 -10.92
C ASP A 367 -23.28 -19.20 -11.71
N VAL A 368 -22.17 -19.61 -11.06
CA VAL A 368 -20.83 -19.66 -11.63
C VAL A 368 -20.23 -21.05 -11.41
N THR A 369 -19.60 -21.60 -12.45
CA THR A 369 -18.96 -22.92 -12.38
C THR A 369 -17.81 -22.94 -11.37
N GLU A 370 -17.62 -24.08 -10.69
CA GLU A 370 -16.53 -24.26 -9.73
C GLU A 370 -15.14 -24.04 -10.37
N PHE A 371 -15.00 -24.39 -11.66
CA PHE A 371 -13.80 -24.10 -12.44
C PHE A 371 -13.45 -22.60 -12.46
N ASN A 372 -14.44 -21.74 -12.70
CA ASN A 372 -14.28 -20.29 -12.75
C ASN A 372 -14.09 -19.66 -11.36
N LEU A 373 -14.65 -20.27 -10.31
CA LEU A 373 -14.47 -19.79 -8.94
C LEU A 373 -13.10 -20.19 -8.37
N ASN A 374 -12.58 -21.36 -8.75
CA ASN A 374 -11.26 -21.82 -8.31
C ASN A 374 -10.09 -21.01 -8.91
N SER A 375 -10.31 -20.24 -9.98
CA SER A 375 -9.28 -19.42 -10.62
C SER A 375 -9.19 -17.99 -10.07
N VAL A 376 -10.02 -17.62 -9.10
CA VAL A 376 -10.10 -16.26 -8.56
C VAL A 376 -10.11 -16.22 -7.04
N ASP A 377 -9.72 -15.08 -6.50
CA ASP A 377 -10.06 -14.66 -5.14
C ASP A 377 -11.11 -13.55 -5.19
N ILE A 378 -12.08 -13.63 -4.27
CA ILE A 378 -13.08 -12.58 -4.05
C ILE A 378 -12.85 -11.99 -2.67
N TYR A 379 -12.40 -10.75 -2.63
CA TYR A 379 -12.16 -10.04 -1.38
C TYR A 379 -13.29 -9.06 -1.08
N ARG A 380 -13.67 -8.96 0.18
CA ARG A 380 -14.48 -7.87 0.73
C ARG A 380 -13.65 -7.01 1.67
N THR A 381 -13.74 -5.70 1.53
CA THR A 381 -13.10 -4.76 2.46
C THR A 381 -13.79 -4.76 3.83
N THR A 382 -13.00 -4.84 4.88
CA THR A 382 -13.42 -4.80 6.30
C THR A 382 -12.38 -4.02 7.10
N THR A 383 -12.53 -3.91 8.42
CA THR A 383 -11.50 -3.37 9.32
C THR A 383 -11.14 -4.36 10.42
N ASN A 384 -9.94 -4.19 11.01
CA ASN A 384 -9.59 -4.79 12.29
C ASN A 384 -10.01 -3.90 13.47
N ASN A 385 -9.67 -4.35 14.68
CA ASN A 385 -9.88 -3.63 15.93
C ASN A 385 -9.15 -2.28 16.03
N LEU A 386 -8.15 -2.04 15.16
CA LEU A 386 -7.37 -0.79 15.09
C LEU A 386 -7.89 0.18 14.02
N GLY A 387 -9.00 -0.16 13.34
CA GLY A 387 -9.51 0.63 12.22
C GLY A 387 -8.61 0.64 10.98
N GLN A 388 -7.71 -0.35 10.84
CA GLN A 388 -6.95 -0.59 9.61
C GLN A 388 -7.81 -1.37 8.62
N LEU A 389 -7.71 -1.05 7.33
CA LEU A 389 -8.49 -1.72 6.29
C LEU A 389 -7.88 -3.11 6.01
N LEU A 390 -8.72 -4.13 6.02
CA LEU A 390 -8.36 -5.51 5.70
C LEU A 390 -9.20 -6.03 4.54
N LEU A 391 -8.70 -7.10 3.92
CA LEU A 391 -9.40 -7.85 2.89
C LEU A 391 -9.77 -9.22 3.41
N LYS A 392 -11.07 -9.52 3.43
CA LYS A 392 -11.59 -10.87 3.76
C LYS A 392 -11.87 -11.62 2.46
N ASN A 393 -11.19 -12.73 2.21
CA ASN A 393 -11.54 -13.64 1.13
C ASN A 393 -12.89 -14.32 1.43
N LEU A 394 -13.79 -14.37 0.46
CA LEU A 394 -15.13 -14.91 0.61
C LEU A 394 -15.26 -16.34 0.06
N LEU A 395 -14.33 -16.81 -0.77
CA LEU A 395 -14.38 -18.13 -1.37
C LEU A 395 -13.64 -19.18 -0.56
N ASP A 396 -12.50 -18.79 0.03
CA ASP A 396 -11.62 -19.67 0.78
C ASP A 396 -11.48 -19.20 2.23
N GLU A 397 -11.87 -20.04 3.17
CA GLU A 397 -11.60 -19.81 4.59
C GLU A 397 -10.17 -20.17 4.97
N ASN A 398 -9.49 -20.98 4.15
CA ASN A 398 -8.12 -21.38 4.40
C ASN A 398 -7.15 -20.33 3.87
N LYS A 399 -6.17 -19.96 4.68
CA LYS A 399 -5.11 -19.05 4.27
C LYS A 399 -3.97 -19.79 3.60
N SER A 400 -3.40 -19.15 2.59
CA SER A 400 -2.10 -19.51 2.02
C SER A 400 -0.96 -19.12 2.97
N ALA A 401 0.23 -19.71 2.79
CA ALA A 401 1.41 -19.35 3.58
C ALA A 401 1.74 -17.85 3.50
N LYS A 402 1.51 -17.21 2.34
CA LYS A 402 1.71 -15.77 2.14
C LYS A 402 0.73 -14.94 2.98
N GLU A 403 -0.54 -15.33 3.04
CA GLU A 403 -1.55 -14.63 3.84
C GLU A 403 -1.30 -14.79 5.34
N VAL A 404 -0.85 -15.97 5.78
CA VAL A 404 -0.42 -16.19 7.17
C VAL A 404 0.75 -15.28 7.54
N PHE A 405 1.76 -15.18 6.68
CA PHE A 405 2.89 -14.27 6.93
C PHE A 405 2.49 -12.79 6.89
N ARG A 406 1.53 -12.40 6.06
CA ARG A 406 0.96 -11.03 6.12
C ARG A 406 0.32 -10.76 7.49
N ASP A 407 -0.44 -11.70 8.03
CA ASP A 407 -0.99 -11.56 9.39
C ASP A 407 0.13 -11.39 10.43
N PHE A 408 1.19 -12.21 10.35
CA PHE A 408 2.33 -12.09 11.25
C PHE A 408 2.98 -10.71 11.16
N TYR A 409 3.20 -10.22 9.94
CA TYR A 409 3.74 -8.88 9.70
C TYR A 409 2.81 -7.77 10.17
N ASN A 410 1.48 -7.97 10.12
CA ASN A 410 0.55 -7.00 10.69
C ASN A 410 0.79 -6.83 12.20
N VAL A 411 0.99 -7.94 12.93
CA VAL A 411 1.31 -7.88 14.37
C VAL A 411 2.69 -7.26 14.59
N ILE A 412 3.72 -7.80 13.93
CA ILE A 412 5.12 -7.42 14.17
C ILE A 412 5.30 -5.92 13.93
N TRP A 413 4.81 -5.39 12.81
CA TRP A 413 5.00 -3.97 12.48
C TRP A 413 4.10 -3.05 13.29
N SER A 414 2.86 -3.45 13.59
CA SER A 414 1.98 -2.63 14.45
C SER A 414 2.54 -2.51 15.86
N TYR A 415 3.10 -3.59 16.42
CA TYR A 415 3.71 -3.60 17.74
C TYR A 415 5.05 -2.86 17.73
N SER A 416 5.96 -3.22 16.83
CA SER A 416 7.34 -2.70 16.84
C SER A 416 7.43 -1.21 16.50
N PHE A 417 6.48 -0.67 15.74
CA PHE A 417 6.51 0.73 15.29
C PHE A 417 5.51 1.62 16.01
N SER A 418 4.42 1.07 16.54
CA SER A 418 3.34 1.85 17.14
C SER A 418 2.90 1.36 18.52
N GLU A 419 3.51 0.29 19.05
CA GLU A 419 3.17 -0.33 20.34
C GLU A 419 1.70 -0.75 20.42
N VAL A 420 1.14 -1.19 19.29
CA VAL A 420 -0.26 -1.63 19.21
C VAL A 420 -0.35 -3.09 18.78
N GLU A 421 -1.19 -3.85 19.47
CA GLU A 421 -1.42 -5.26 19.19
C GLU A 421 -2.74 -5.47 18.43
N PRO A 422 -2.69 -5.81 17.13
CA PRO A 422 -3.89 -6.21 16.40
C PRO A 422 -4.33 -7.60 16.86
N THR A 423 -5.65 -7.79 16.99
CA THR A 423 -6.21 -9.11 17.32
C THR A 423 -6.27 -9.96 16.06
N ILE A 424 -5.59 -11.10 16.06
CA ILE A 424 -5.60 -12.06 14.94
C ILE A 424 -6.14 -13.41 15.41
N ASN A 425 -7.08 -13.95 14.64
CA ASN A 425 -7.60 -15.28 14.87
C ASN A 425 -6.65 -16.35 14.34
N LEU A 426 -6.62 -17.52 14.98
CA LEU A 426 -5.90 -18.69 14.45
C LEU A 426 -6.41 -19.02 13.04
N PRO A 427 -5.54 -18.96 12.01
CA PRO A 427 -5.94 -19.21 10.64
C PRO A 427 -6.21 -20.70 10.41
N LYS A 428 -7.22 -21.01 9.60
CA LYS A 428 -7.34 -22.33 8.99
C LYS A 428 -6.32 -22.41 7.86
N LEU A 429 -5.57 -23.51 7.79
CA LEU A 429 -4.49 -23.68 6.82
C LEU A 429 -4.91 -24.63 5.71
N SER A 430 -4.58 -24.28 4.46
CA SER A 430 -4.66 -25.25 3.37
C SER A 430 -3.54 -26.30 3.49
N LYS A 431 -3.69 -27.45 2.84
CA LYS A 431 -2.64 -28.48 2.78
C LYS A 431 -1.32 -27.90 2.22
N ASN A 432 -1.41 -27.19 1.11
CA ASN A 432 -0.26 -26.54 0.47
C ASN A 432 0.38 -25.47 1.38
N ALA A 433 -0.42 -24.73 2.16
CA ALA A 433 0.12 -23.80 3.14
C ALA A 433 0.86 -24.54 4.26
N THR A 434 0.31 -25.63 4.77
CA THR A 434 0.96 -26.44 5.82
C THR A 434 2.31 -26.98 5.35
N GLU A 435 2.36 -27.51 4.13
CA GLU A 435 3.61 -27.98 3.50
C GLU A 435 4.62 -26.84 3.32
N ALA A 436 4.19 -25.70 2.77
CA ALA A 436 5.06 -24.54 2.57
C ALA A 436 5.59 -23.93 3.89
N LEU A 437 4.81 -24.03 4.97
CA LEU A 437 5.17 -23.52 6.29
C LEU A 437 6.04 -24.49 7.11
N SER A 438 6.09 -25.78 6.75
CA SER A 438 6.78 -26.83 7.51
C SER A 438 8.28 -26.56 7.78
N MET A 439 8.96 -25.91 6.83
CA MET A 439 10.38 -25.56 6.95
C MET A 439 10.62 -24.19 7.60
N MET A 440 9.58 -23.40 7.80
CA MET A 440 9.70 -22.01 8.30
C MET A 440 10.21 -21.91 9.74
N PRO A 441 9.89 -22.82 10.69
CA PRO A 441 10.46 -22.75 12.03
C PRO A 441 11.99 -22.80 12.03
N GLY A 442 12.59 -23.70 11.24
CA GLY A 442 14.04 -23.78 11.10
C GLY A 442 14.63 -22.55 10.40
N ALA A 443 13.94 -21.99 9.40
CA ALA A 443 14.36 -20.76 8.76
C ALA A 443 14.32 -19.55 9.73
N ALA A 444 13.31 -19.49 10.61
CA ALA A 444 13.20 -18.46 11.64
C ALA A 444 14.29 -18.63 12.73
N GLU A 445 14.60 -19.86 13.15
CA GLU A 445 15.74 -20.18 14.02
C GLU A 445 17.06 -19.68 13.39
N ASN A 446 17.31 -19.98 12.11
CA ASN A 446 18.51 -19.50 11.42
C ASN A 446 18.57 -17.97 11.32
N LEU A 447 17.44 -17.31 11.06
CA LEU A 447 17.36 -15.84 11.02
C LEU A 447 17.69 -15.23 12.39
N TYR A 448 17.18 -15.83 13.47
CA TYR A 448 17.48 -15.46 14.84
C TYR A 448 18.98 -15.59 15.14
N GLU A 449 19.59 -16.75 14.84
CA GLU A 449 21.01 -17.00 15.09
C GLU A 449 21.91 -16.01 14.37
N LEU A 450 21.65 -15.73 13.09
CA LEU A 450 22.38 -14.73 12.32
C LEU A 450 22.27 -13.34 12.96
N ALA A 451 21.08 -12.96 13.43
CA ALA A 451 20.87 -11.69 14.12
C ALA A 451 21.62 -11.62 15.46
N GLU A 452 21.65 -12.71 16.24
CA GLU A 452 22.43 -12.79 17.49
C GLU A 452 23.93 -12.68 17.23
N PHE A 453 24.45 -13.26 16.14
CA PHE A 453 25.84 -13.01 15.74
C PHE A 453 26.07 -11.54 15.38
N GLY A 454 25.14 -10.89 14.68
CA GLY A 454 25.23 -9.46 14.34
C GLY A 454 25.31 -8.59 15.59
N LYS A 455 24.46 -8.86 16.57
CA LYS A 455 24.51 -8.24 17.91
C LYS A 455 25.83 -8.48 18.60
N LYS A 456 26.31 -9.73 18.62
CA LYS A 456 27.57 -10.12 19.28
C LYS A 456 28.76 -9.33 18.74
N TYR A 457 28.92 -9.27 17.41
CA TYR A 457 30.04 -8.53 16.82
C TYR A 457 29.88 -7.02 16.94
N SER A 458 28.66 -6.49 16.91
CA SER A 458 28.41 -5.07 17.23
C SER A 458 28.84 -4.75 18.66
N ARG A 459 28.54 -5.63 19.63
CA ARG A 459 28.99 -5.48 21.02
C ARG A 459 30.50 -5.56 21.16
N PHE A 460 31.17 -6.49 20.47
CA PHE A 460 32.64 -6.56 20.48
C PHE A 460 33.30 -5.30 19.93
N ILE A 461 32.71 -4.65 18.92
CA ILE A 461 33.18 -3.35 18.44
C ILE A 461 33.05 -2.29 19.54
N LEU A 462 31.89 -2.22 20.22
CA LEU A 462 31.67 -1.27 21.33
C LEU A 462 32.63 -1.50 22.50
N GLU A 463 32.84 -2.76 22.90
CA GLU A 463 33.78 -3.15 23.95
C GLU A 463 35.22 -2.73 23.58
N GLU A 464 35.64 -2.98 22.34
CA GLU A 464 36.99 -2.62 21.86
C GLU A 464 37.19 -1.10 21.79
N ILE A 465 36.19 -0.34 21.35
CA ILE A 465 36.23 1.13 21.32
C ILE A 465 36.33 1.71 22.74
N SER A 466 35.74 1.03 23.72
CA SER A 466 35.71 1.47 25.12
C SER A 466 37.02 1.20 25.88
N ASN A 467 37.98 0.47 25.28
CA ASN A 467 39.26 0.17 25.90
C ASN A 467 40.17 1.42 25.97
N ASN A 468 41.07 1.46 26.96
CA ASN A 468 42.08 2.53 27.09
C ASN A 468 43.06 2.60 25.90
N SER A 469 43.18 1.54 25.11
CA SER A 469 44.03 1.48 23.91
C SER A 469 43.34 0.62 22.84
N PRO A 470 42.36 1.17 22.11
CA PRO A 470 41.56 0.41 21.14
C PRO A 470 42.40 -0.16 20.00
N ASN A 471 42.17 -1.44 19.67
CA ASN A 471 42.80 -2.09 18.53
C ASN A 471 41.96 -1.92 17.25
N ILE A 472 42.40 -1.04 16.35
CA ILE A 472 41.74 -0.77 15.07
C ILE A 472 41.63 -2.04 14.20
N GLN A 473 42.60 -2.96 14.25
CA GLN A 473 42.55 -4.19 13.47
C GLN A 473 41.45 -5.13 13.99
N SER A 474 41.26 -5.22 15.31
CA SER A 474 40.16 -5.97 15.92
C SER A 474 38.80 -5.41 15.48
N ILE A 475 38.62 -4.09 15.54
CA ILE A 475 37.39 -3.40 15.08
C ILE A 475 37.10 -3.74 13.61
N LYS A 476 38.11 -3.65 12.74
CA LYS A 476 37.97 -4.02 11.31
C LYS A 476 37.59 -5.48 11.12
N ASN A 477 38.21 -6.40 11.87
CA ASN A 477 37.91 -7.82 11.80
C ASN A 477 36.47 -8.13 12.22
N TYR A 478 35.96 -7.46 13.28
CA TYR A 478 34.56 -7.59 13.70
C TYR A 478 33.60 -6.98 12.67
N SER A 479 33.95 -5.84 12.06
CA SER A 479 33.17 -5.26 10.96
C SER A 479 33.05 -6.21 9.77
N LEU A 480 34.13 -6.90 9.38
CA LEU A 480 34.08 -7.89 8.30
C LEU A 480 33.16 -9.08 8.62
N LYS A 481 33.03 -9.43 9.91
CA LYS A 481 32.08 -10.46 10.36
C LYS A 481 30.64 -9.99 10.25
N ILE A 482 30.36 -8.72 10.52
CA ILE A 482 29.05 -8.10 10.28
C ILE A 482 28.71 -8.16 8.77
N ASP A 483 29.65 -7.82 7.89
CA ASP A 483 29.45 -7.91 6.42
C ASP A 483 29.20 -9.35 5.94
N GLU A 484 29.84 -10.34 6.59
CA GLU A 484 29.59 -11.77 6.33
C GLU A 484 28.16 -12.16 6.74
N ILE A 485 27.71 -11.72 7.92
CA ILE A 485 26.34 -11.97 8.42
C ILE A 485 25.31 -11.36 7.48
N ASP A 486 25.53 -10.15 6.99
CA ASP A 486 24.63 -9.47 6.06
C ASP A 486 24.49 -10.22 4.74
N ARG A 487 25.60 -10.78 4.22
CA ARG A 487 25.56 -11.65 3.04
C ARG A 487 24.80 -12.95 3.32
N LEU A 488 24.96 -13.53 4.51
CA LEU A 488 24.22 -14.74 4.90
C LEU A 488 22.72 -14.48 5.06
N LEU A 489 22.33 -13.32 5.59
CA LEU A 489 20.93 -12.89 5.64
C LEU A 489 20.32 -12.81 4.22
N ASP A 490 21.09 -12.31 3.25
CA ASP A 490 20.67 -12.23 1.85
C ASP A 490 20.48 -13.60 1.18
N VAL A 491 21.39 -14.54 1.48
CA VAL A 491 21.25 -15.93 1.04
C VAL A 491 20.00 -16.56 1.68
N LEU A 492 19.79 -16.36 2.98
CA LEU A 492 18.67 -16.94 3.71
C LEU A 492 17.32 -16.51 3.12
N ILE A 493 17.10 -15.22 2.88
CA ILE A 493 15.83 -14.73 2.33
C ILE A 493 15.63 -15.09 0.86
N THR A 494 16.71 -15.44 0.14
CA THR A 494 16.60 -15.99 -1.22
C THR A 494 16.03 -17.41 -1.16
N SER A 495 16.46 -18.22 -0.19
CA SER A 495 15.90 -19.57 0.05
C SER A 495 14.52 -19.54 0.71
N TYR A 496 14.25 -18.54 1.55
CA TYR A 496 13.00 -18.40 2.31
C TYR A 496 12.37 -17.01 2.11
N PRO A 497 11.74 -16.75 0.95
CA PRO A 497 11.24 -15.42 0.59
C PRO A 497 10.19 -14.84 1.56
N LEU A 498 9.49 -15.70 2.31
CA LEU A 498 8.50 -15.27 3.30
C LEU A 498 9.12 -14.44 4.43
N LEU A 499 10.42 -14.59 4.71
CA LEU A 499 11.16 -13.83 5.73
C LEU A 499 11.77 -12.51 5.20
N SER A 500 11.71 -12.27 3.89
CA SER A 500 12.35 -11.10 3.26
C SER A 500 11.99 -9.75 3.89
N PRO A 501 10.72 -9.46 4.26
CA PRO A 501 10.35 -8.17 4.82
C PRO A 501 11.17 -7.72 6.04
N ILE A 502 11.60 -8.66 6.90
CA ILE A 502 12.42 -8.33 8.08
C ILE A 502 13.81 -7.85 7.64
N VAL A 503 14.46 -8.61 6.76
CA VAL A 503 15.83 -8.31 6.30
C VAL A 503 15.84 -7.08 5.40
N ASP A 504 14.85 -6.93 4.52
CA ASP A 504 14.74 -5.75 3.65
C ASP A 504 14.52 -4.47 4.45
N TYR A 505 13.66 -4.51 5.48
CA TYR A 505 13.53 -3.39 6.42
C TYR A 505 14.86 -3.13 7.13
N ALA A 506 15.53 -4.16 7.65
CA ALA A 506 16.81 -4.00 8.33
C ALA A 506 17.91 -3.38 7.44
N LYS A 507 17.92 -3.66 6.13
CA LYS A 507 18.83 -2.99 5.18
C LYS A 507 18.58 -1.50 5.08
N VAL A 508 17.31 -1.09 5.02
CA VAL A 508 16.94 0.33 5.00
C VAL A 508 17.31 0.96 6.35
N ALA A 509 17.01 0.30 7.47
CA ALA A 509 17.34 0.80 8.80
C ALA A 509 18.86 0.96 9.01
N LYS A 510 19.68 -0.02 8.59
CA LYS A 510 21.16 0.08 8.61
C LYS A 510 21.73 1.12 7.64
N SER A 511 21.02 1.47 6.58
CA SER A 511 21.41 2.60 5.73
C SER A 511 21.06 3.95 6.36
N ASN A 512 20.31 3.96 7.45
CA ASN A 512 19.81 5.13 8.17
C ASN A 512 20.13 5.03 9.68
N LEU A 513 21.32 4.52 10.02
CA LEU A 513 21.76 4.41 11.41
C LEU A 513 21.75 5.79 12.08
N SER A 514 21.26 5.82 13.31
CA SER A 514 21.29 7.03 14.13
C SER A 514 22.66 7.21 14.76
N GLY A 515 23.12 8.45 14.85
CA GLY A 515 24.38 8.80 15.51
C GLY A 515 25.30 9.69 14.68
N THR A 516 26.22 10.34 15.37
CA THR A 516 27.23 11.25 14.81
C THR A 516 28.65 10.71 14.93
N ASN A 517 28.84 9.65 15.71
CA ASN A 517 30.11 9.00 15.96
C ASN A 517 30.00 7.46 15.85
N ILE A 518 31.16 6.79 15.82
CA ILE A 518 31.24 5.34 15.64
C ILE A 518 30.53 4.53 16.74
N VAL A 519 30.48 5.05 17.97
CA VAL A 519 29.82 4.38 19.11
C VAL A 519 28.32 4.37 18.86
N GLU A 520 27.72 5.55 18.66
CA GLU A 520 26.28 5.70 18.42
C GLU A 520 25.83 4.92 17.17
N MET A 521 26.61 4.95 16.09
CA MET A 521 26.32 4.18 14.88
C MET A 521 26.35 2.67 15.13
N THR A 522 27.32 2.19 15.92
CA THR A 522 27.44 0.77 16.26
C THR A 522 26.33 0.32 17.21
N GLU A 523 25.92 1.17 18.16
CA GLU A 523 24.73 0.95 19.00
C GLU A 523 23.46 0.88 18.15
N SER A 524 23.28 1.84 17.23
CA SER A 524 22.16 1.82 16.29
C SER A 524 22.15 0.54 15.46
N ALA A 525 23.31 0.04 15.01
CA ALA A 525 23.40 -1.20 14.25
C ALA A 525 23.04 -2.42 15.10
N PHE A 526 23.48 -2.46 16.37
CA PHE A 526 23.08 -3.47 17.33
C PHE A 526 21.55 -3.53 17.48
N TYR A 527 20.88 -2.37 17.60
CA TYR A 527 19.42 -2.33 17.72
C TYR A 527 18.71 -2.83 16.47
N VAL A 528 19.24 -2.61 15.27
CA VAL A 528 18.66 -3.20 14.05
C VAL A 528 18.72 -4.72 14.09
N TYR A 529 19.84 -5.32 14.50
CA TYR A 529 19.91 -6.78 14.68
C TYR A 529 19.01 -7.27 15.81
N GLN A 530 18.84 -6.50 16.89
CA GLN A 530 17.86 -6.81 17.94
C GLN A 530 16.42 -6.84 17.40
N GLU A 531 16.06 -5.93 16.48
CA GLU A 531 14.74 -5.95 15.82
C GLU A 531 14.56 -7.20 14.94
N ILE A 532 15.60 -7.63 14.21
CA ILE A 532 15.56 -8.89 13.44
C ILE A 532 15.34 -10.08 14.39
N SER A 533 16.13 -10.18 15.46
CA SER A 533 16.06 -11.24 16.46
C SER A 533 14.68 -11.31 17.15
N THR A 534 14.13 -10.15 17.52
CA THR A 534 12.80 -10.08 18.13
C THR A 534 11.72 -10.52 17.14
N SER A 535 11.80 -10.03 15.89
CA SER A 535 10.84 -10.38 14.83
C SER A 535 10.88 -11.87 14.47
N SER A 536 12.08 -12.47 14.40
CA SER A 536 12.24 -13.90 14.11
C SER A 536 11.72 -14.77 15.25
N SER A 537 11.92 -14.37 16.51
CA SER A 537 11.35 -15.06 17.68
C SER A 537 9.81 -15.02 17.65
N ILE A 538 9.21 -13.87 17.33
CA ILE A 538 7.75 -13.75 17.21
C ILE A 538 7.21 -14.67 16.10
N ILE A 539 7.88 -14.70 14.94
CA ILE A 539 7.50 -15.60 13.84
C ILE A 539 7.60 -17.07 14.29
N TYR A 540 8.68 -17.44 14.97
CA TYR A 540 8.87 -18.79 15.48
C TYR A 540 7.75 -19.22 16.42
N ASP A 541 7.39 -18.35 17.37
CA ASP A 541 6.30 -18.61 18.33
C ASP A 541 4.95 -18.72 17.63
N PHE A 542 4.68 -17.88 16.64
CA PHE A 542 3.47 -17.98 15.84
C PHE A 542 3.40 -19.30 15.06
N LEU A 543 4.49 -19.71 14.42
CA LEU A 543 4.56 -20.99 13.69
C LEU A 543 4.36 -22.19 14.62
N ASN A 544 4.93 -22.15 15.83
CA ASN A 544 4.73 -23.19 16.84
C ASN A 544 3.27 -23.27 17.32
N LYS A 545 2.62 -22.11 17.55
CA LYS A 545 1.19 -22.06 17.90
C LYS A 545 0.28 -22.64 16.82
N LEU A 546 0.70 -22.59 15.55
CA LEU A 546 -0.01 -23.24 14.45
C LEU A 546 0.16 -24.77 14.43
N ASN A 547 0.88 -25.37 15.39
CA ASN A 547 1.18 -26.81 15.46
C ASN A 547 1.81 -27.38 14.19
N ILE A 548 2.59 -26.57 13.47
CA ILE A 548 3.32 -27.00 12.27
C ILE A 548 4.54 -27.80 12.73
N LYS A 549 4.34 -29.10 12.98
CA LYS A 549 5.40 -29.99 13.49
C LYS A 549 6.59 -30.08 12.54
N LYS A 550 7.81 -30.07 13.10
CA LYS A 550 9.05 -30.55 12.46
C LYS A 550 8.87 -32.03 12.13
N ASP A 551 8.77 -32.39 10.85
CA ASP A 551 9.06 -33.77 10.44
C ASP A 551 10.59 -33.97 10.52
N LYS A 552 11.08 -34.30 11.73
CA LYS A 552 12.40 -34.89 11.92
C LYS A 552 12.24 -36.40 11.83
N THR A 553 12.51 -37.01 10.67
CA THR A 553 13.27 -38.27 10.54
C THR A 553 13.51 -38.62 9.07
N THR A 554 14.54 -38.04 8.46
CA THR A 554 15.33 -38.77 7.47
C THR A 554 16.41 -39.50 8.27
N LYS A 555 16.18 -40.78 8.58
CA LYS A 555 17.22 -41.68 9.08
C LYS A 555 18.32 -41.75 8.01
N LEU A 556 19.42 -41.02 8.21
CA LEU A 556 20.69 -41.40 7.63
C LEU A 556 21.05 -42.77 8.24
N THR A 557 20.81 -43.83 7.48
CA THR A 557 21.43 -45.13 7.73
C THR A 557 22.93 -44.95 7.61
N SER A 558 23.61 -44.97 8.76
CA SER A 558 25.04 -45.14 8.84
C SER A 558 25.39 -46.54 8.29
N SER A 559 25.92 -46.60 7.07
CA SER A 559 26.73 -47.72 6.64
C SER A 559 28.04 -47.69 7.42
N ARG A 560 28.08 -48.36 8.56
CA ARG A 560 29.35 -48.86 9.13
C ARG A 560 29.71 -50.11 8.34
N THR A 561 30.70 -49.97 7.48
CA THR A 561 31.56 -51.06 7.02
C THR A 561 32.44 -51.47 8.19
N ASP A 562 32.23 -52.68 8.71
CA ASP A 562 33.27 -53.42 9.41
C ASP A 562 34.05 -54.22 8.36
N ALA A 563 35.27 -53.74 8.10
CA ALA A 563 36.48 -54.51 7.81
C ALA A 563 37.65 -53.76 8.46
#